data_AF-A0A6I6FNM8-F1
#
_entry.id   AF-A0A6I6FNM8-F1
#
_cell.length_a   1.000
_cell.length_b   1.000
_cell.length_c   1.000
_cell.angle_alpha   90.00
_cell.angle_beta   90.00
_cell.angle_gamma   90.00
#
_symmetry.space_group_name_H-M   'P 1'
#
loop_
_entity.id
_entity.type
_entity.pdbx_description
1 polymer ?
#
loop_
_entity_poly.entity_id
_entity_poly.type
_entity_poly.pdbx_seq_one_letter_code
_entity_poly.pdbx_strand_id
1 'polypeptide(L)'
;MGIRPWVVVEPPGRRGLRRITVSGETVGSAWSLREARKVLRRHGCPDDLDLDDPRYVHWRGGGSDVWPDGDGWSRRVIIAVMVAGMLGSLALHAVVGWADAFGALTFAQRLVGVMFLLAAAVQGVATPAVADYWGRRRVRLSGALVLVGALMTLATTSILLFLWIEEREFVVGVLAFLSLWLWSLWALHLLVREQVWTEVPYPRKIAAGVVVTALLTAVSLGYSVVYQPIAAPLHFVLRSEFGKPWADADSPYMHVPVTFYAKNAGGIPAYLVVDEFTVFGYSSDFSPQGRGLREWRSDEGPGGSKAEAERYVSNVEREIVASGQFQGPGSTLDVGEEFRKEKVITLPRDAEYQTLDAQLRFAVLREDRGKLDQDFSYEKYSWSKSAGRYYCPPDDCDPRLIYHGRVRYNNNLINLTRKPRYVAAFWSPEKKPDVFISSFDFEKKAESVYDIYEALDVKELEREAARYGLGWFKANSGASVKGLLKQARS
;
A
#
# COMPACT_ATOMS: atom_id res chain seq x y z
N MET A 1 -61.37 -45.98 27.37
CA MET A 1 -60.80 -44.63 27.62
C MET A 1 -59.32 -44.69 27.29
N GLY A 2 -58.90 -44.10 26.17
CA GLY A 2 -57.48 -44.05 25.82
C GLY A 2 -56.77 -43.02 26.69
N ILE A 3 -55.81 -43.46 27.50
CA ILE A 3 -54.95 -42.57 28.28
C ILE A 3 -54.19 -41.70 27.27
N ARG A 4 -54.50 -40.40 27.23
CA ARG A 4 -53.71 -39.47 26.41
C ARG A 4 -52.34 -39.33 27.08
N PRO A 5 -51.24 -39.56 26.36
CA PRO A 5 -49.91 -39.42 26.92
C PRO A 5 -49.71 -37.99 27.41
N TRP A 6 -49.11 -37.85 28.59
CA TRP A 6 -48.97 -36.57 29.29
C TRP A 6 -47.98 -35.64 28.59
N VAL A 7 -46.95 -36.21 27.95
CA VAL A 7 -45.91 -35.53 27.20
C VAL A 7 -45.92 -36.03 25.76
N VAL A 8 -45.96 -35.11 24.79
CA VAL A 8 -45.76 -35.43 23.37
C VAL A 8 -44.51 -34.71 22.89
N VAL A 9 -43.59 -35.48 22.31
CA VAL A 9 -42.37 -34.95 21.70
C VAL A 9 -42.49 -35.09 20.19
N GLU A 10 -42.55 -33.95 19.50
CA GLU A 10 -42.72 -33.88 18.05
C GLU A 10 -41.45 -34.30 17.29
N PRO A 11 -41.57 -34.65 15.98
CA PRO A 11 -40.42 -34.99 15.15
C PRO A 11 -39.38 -33.88 15.14
N PRO A 12 -38.10 -34.22 14.92
CA PRO A 12 -37.07 -33.21 14.78
C PRO A 12 -37.43 -32.31 13.59
N GLY A 13 -37.58 -31.01 13.85
CA GLY A 13 -37.80 -30.04 12.78
C GLY A 13 -36.56 -29.91 11.89
N ARG A 14 -36.62 -29.03 10.87
CA ARG A 14 -35.46 -28.73 9.99
C ARG A 14 -34.17 -28.32 10.72
N ARG A 15 -34.27 -27.93 12.00
CA ARG A 15 -33.18 -27.48 12.89
C ARG A 15 -32.73 -28.54 13.88
N GLY A 16 -33.31 -29.73 13.81
CA GLY A 16 -33.11 -30.79 14.78
C GLY A 16 -33.73 -30.56 16.18
N LEU A 17 -34.46 -29.46 16.38
CA LEU A 17 -35.23 -29.27 17.62
C LEU A 17 -36.44 -30.20 17.61
N ARG A 18 -36.62 -30.94 18.70
CA ARG A 18 -37.90 -31.59 18.99
C ARG A 18 -38.72 -30.69 19.90
N ARG A 19 -39.94 -30.38 19.48
CA ARG A 19 -40.88 -29.57 20.26
C ARG A 19 -41.49 -30.47 21.33
N ILE A 20 -41.53 -29.99 22.56
CA ILE A 20 -42.09 -30.72 23.70
C ILE A 20 -43.40 -30.05 24.08
N THR A 21 -44.45 -30.85 24.11
CA THR A 21 -45.79 -30.45 24.53
C THR A 21 -46.19 -31.26 25.76
N VAL A 22 -46.75 -30.62 26.77
CA VAL A 22 -47.26 -31.26 27.98
C VAL A 22 -48.74 -30.90 28.09
N SER A 23 -49.62 -31.90 28.21
CA SER A 23 -51.07 -31.71 28.26
C SER A 23 -51.66 -30.86 27.12
N GLY A 24 -51.00 -30.86 25.95
CA GLY A 24 -51.42 -30.08 24.77
C GLY A 24 -50.83 -28.67 24.66
N GLU A 25 -50.14 -28.17 25.68
CA GLU A 25 -49.42 -26.88 25.61
C GLU A 25 -47.96 -27.07 25.25
N THR A 26 -47.41 -26.19 24.41
CA THR A 26 -45.98 -26.20 24.08
C THR A 26 -45.17 -25.62 25.23
N VAL A 27 -44.49 -26.49 25.98
CA VAL A 27 -43.69 -26.11 27.15
C VAL A 27 -42.24 -25.78 26.77
N GLY A 28 -41.76 -26.25 25.61
CA GLY A 28 -40.41 -25.93 25.17
C GLY A 28 -39.95 -26.74 23.96
N SER A 29 -38.64 -26.79 23.76
CA SER A 29 -38.00 -27.59 22.74
C SER A 29 -36.62 -28.02 23.21
N ALA A 30 -36.15 -29.17 22.74
CA ALA A 30 -34.87 -29.74 23.16
C ALA A 30 -34.09 -30.30 21.97
N TRP A 31 -32.76 -30.31 22.10
CA TRP A 31 -31.84 -30.95 21.15
C TRP A 31 -31.33 -32.32 21.61
N SER A 32 -31.51 -32.63 22.89
CA SER A 32 -31.05 -33.88 23.49
C SER A 32 -32.00 -34.33 24.59
N LEU A 33 -31.91 -35.61 24.94
CA LEU A 33 -32.64 -36.20 26.05
C LEU A 33 -32.40 -35.44 27.37
N ARG A 34 -31.15 -35.00 27.61
CA ARG A 34 -30.76 -34.23 28.80
C ARG A 34 -31.46 -32.87 28.86
N GLU A 35 -31.57 -32.18 27.73
CA GLU A 35 -32.30 -30.91 27.67
C GLU A 35 -33.81 -31.11 27.78
N ALA A 36 -34.34 -32.19 27.19
CA ALA A 36 -35.75 -32.54 27.31
C ALA A 36 -36.13 -32.77 28.78
N ARG A 37 -35.32 -33.54 29.53
CA ARG A 37 -35.48 -33.68 30.99
C ARG A 37 -35.44 -32.34 31.71
N LYS A 38 -34.51 -31.45 31.35
CA LYS A 38 -34.40 -30.12 31.97
C LYS A 38 -35.62 -29.23 31.71
N VAL A 39 -36.22 -29.33 30.52
CA VAL A 39 -37.45 -28.63 30.15
C VAL A 39 -38.63 -29.21 30.96
N LEU A 40 -38.79 -30.53 30.97
CA LEU A 40 -39.86 -31.22 31.71
C LEU A 40 -39.78 -30.94 33.22
N ARG A 41 -38.59 -30.98 33.80
CA ARG A 41 -38.36 -30.66 35.22
C ARG A 41 -38.79 -29.23 35.56
N ARG A 42 -38.54 -28.26 34.67
CA ARG A 42 -38.97 -26.87 34.87
C ARG A 42 -40.48 -26.69 34.83
N HIS A 43 -41.19 -27.64 34.23
CA HIS A 43 -42.65 -27.62 34.09
C HIS A 43 -43.35 -28.59 35.06
N GLY A 44 -42.64 -29.05 36.11
CA GLY A 44 -43.23 -29.83 37.20
C GLY A 44 -43.35 -31.33 36.95
N CYS A 45 -42.71 -31.87 35.92
CA CYS A 45 -42.62 -33.32 35.75
C CYS A 45 -41.62 -33.94 36.75
N PRO A 46 -41.90 -35.16 37.27
CA PRO A 46 -40.99 -35.87 38.18
C PRO A 46 -39.61 -36.12 37.55
N ASP A 47 -38.55 -36.08 38.38
CA ASP A 47 -37.15 -36.29 37.93
C ASP A 47 -36.87 -37.76 37.53
N ASP A 48 -37.66 -38.69 38.04
CA ASP A 48 -37.63 -40.13 37.79
C ASP A 48 -38.61 -40.56 36.69
N LEU A 49 -39.24 -39.61 35.97
CA LEU A 49 -40.15 -39.91 34.88
C LEU A 49 -39.44 -40.75 33.80
N ASP A 50 -39.92 -41.98 33.62
CA ASP A 50 -39.46 -42.85 32.54
C ASP A 50 -39.89 -42.27 31.18
N LEU A 51 -38.90 -41.84 30.40
CA LEU A 51 -39.12 -41.23 29.09
C LEU A 51 -39.39 -42.27 28.00
N ASP A 52 -39.15 -43.56 28.29
CA ASP A 52 -39.41 -44.67 27.40
C ASP A 52 -40.79 -45.30 27.64
N ASP A 53 -41.46 -44.96 28.75
CA ASP A 53 -42.81 -45.43 29.06
C ASP A 53 -43.85 -44.74 28.14
N PRO A 54 -44.50 -45.49 27.23
CA PRO A 54 -45.49 -44.94 26.29
C PRO A 54 -46.74 -44.38 26.97
N ARG A 55 -46.98 -44.70 28.25
CA ARG A 55 -48.09 -44.17 29.05
C ARG A 55 -47.91 -42.69 29.38
N TYR A 56 -46.67 -42.24 29.50
CA TYR A 56 -46.35 -40.86 29.88
C TYR A 56 -45.78 -40.05 28.72
N VAL A 57 -44.97 -40.66 27.85
CA VAL A 57 -44.29 -39.95 26.76
C VAL A 57 -44.63 -40.59 25.42
N HIS A 58 -45.10 -39.75 24.49
CA HIS A 58 -45.33 -40.15 23.11
C HIS A 58 -44.37 -39.43 22.17
N TRP A 59 -43.43 -40.22 21.63
CA TRP A 59 -42.46 -39.77 20.65
C TRP A 59 -43.02 -39.86 19.24
N ARG A 60 -43.00 -38.77 18.48
CA ARG A 60 -43.37 -38.72 17.06
C ARG A 60 -42.09 -38.60 16.23
N GLY A 61 -41.94 -39.44 15.20
CA GLY A 61 -40.79 -39.39 14.28
C GLY A 61 -39.46 -39.92 14.86
N GLY A 62 -39.52 -41.04 15.61
CA GLY A 62 -38.38 -41.75 16.22
C GLY A 62 -38.36 -41.68 17.74
N GLY A 63 -37.81 -42.69 18.42
CA GLY A 63 -37.81 -42.85 19.89
C GLY A 63 -36.92 -41.86 20.66
N SER A 64 -36.70 -42.13 21.95
CA SER A 64 -35.85 -41.33 22.86
C SER A 64 -34.36 -41.38 22.51
N ASP A 65 -33.96 -42.31 21.65
CA ASP A 65 -32.64 -42.52 21.06
C ASP A 65 -32.43 -41.70 19.78
N VAL A 66 -33.51 -41.36 19.08
CA VAL A 66 -33.47 -40.63 17.81
C VAL A 66 -33.41 -39.13 18.07
N TRP A 67 -32.22 -38.62 18.37
CA TRP A 67 -31.96 -37.18 18.33
C TRP A 67 -31.15 -36.83 17.08
N PRO A 68 -31.38 -35.66 16.47
CA PRO A 68 -30.57 -35.20 15.35
C PRO A 68 -29.10 -34.93 15.76
N ASP A 69 -28.87 -34.76 17.07
CA ASP A 69 -27.54 -34.63 17.68
C ASP A 69 -27.09 -35.98 18.30
N GLY A 70 -27.11 -37.08 17.53
CA GLY A 70 -26.49 -38.36 17.95
C GLY A 70 -25.05 -38.17 18.45
N ASP A 71 -24.35 -37.17 17.91
CA ASP A 71 -23.22 -36.48 18.52
C ASP A 71 -23.32 -34.99 18.18
N GLY A 72 -23.75 -34.12 19.11
CA GLY A 72 -23.83 -32.65 18.90
C GLY A 72 -22.51 -31.94 18.52
N TRP A 73 -21.48 -32.71 18.19
CA TRP A 73 -20.20 -32.35 17.60
C TRP A 73 -20.36 -31.67 16.24
N SER A 74 -21.20 -32.17 15.33
CA SER A 74 -21.34 -31.60 13.97
C SER A 74 -21.78 -30.14 13.98
N ARG A 75 -22.77 -29.79 14.81
CA ARG A 75 -23.25 -28.41 15.00
C ARG A 75 -22.21 -27.52 15.67
N ARG A 76 -21.53 -28.03 16.70
CA ARG A 76 -20.45 -27.29 17.38
C ARG A 76 -19.29 -27.01 16.44
N VAL A 77 -18.97 -27.95 15.56
CA VAL A 77 -17.96 -27.78 14.50
C VAL A 77 -18.41 -26.69 13.52
N ILE A 78 -19.66 -26.72 13.04
CA ILE A 78 -20.17 -25.65 12.15
C ILE A 78 -20.07 -24.28 12.83
N ILE A 79 -20.54 -24.16 14.08
CA ILE A 79 -20.44 -22.91 14.85
C ILE A 79 -18.98 -22.48 15.00
N ALA A 80 -18.08 -23.39 15.36
CA ALA A 80 -16.66 -23.09 15.54
C ALA A 80 -16.00 -22.62 14.24
N VAL A 81 -16.24 -23.31 13.13
CA VAL A 81 -15.71 -22.94 11.80
C VAL A 81 -16.31 -21.61 11.33
N MET A 82 -17.60 -21.38 11.54
CA MET A 82 -18.26 -20.12 11.21
C MET A 82 -17.70 -18.95 12.05
N VAL A 83 -17.53 -19.13 13.35
CA VAL A 83 -16.93 -18.12 14.24
C VAL A 83 -15.47 -17.86 13.83
N ALA A 84 -14.69 -18.90 13.57
CA ALA A 84 -13.29 -18.76 13.18
C ALA A 84 -13.13 -17.97 11.88
N GLY A 85 -13.91 -18.28 10.84
CA GLY A 85 -13.88 -17.51 9.60
C GLY A 85 -14.39 -16.09 9.76
N MET A 86 -15.41 -15.85 10.59
CA MET A 86 -15.91 -14.50 10.86
C MET A 86 -14.87 -13.66 11.63
N LEU A 87 -14.19 -14.23 12.61
CA LEU A 87 -13.09 -13.58 13.33
C LEU A 87 -11.87 -13.33 12.43
N GLY A 88 -11.52 -14.29 11.58
CA GLY A 88 -10.46 -14.13 10.60
C GLY A 88 -10.77 -13.01 9.60
N SER A 89 -12.02 -12.93 9.14
CA SER A 89 -12.46 -11.84 8.29
C SER A 89 -12.50 -10.49 9.02
N LEU A 90 -12.96 -10.47 10.28
CA LEU A 90 -12.95 -9.27 11.11
C LEU A 90 -11.53 -8.71 11.25
N ALA A 91 -10.57 -9.58 11.57
CA ALA A 91 -9.16 -9.20 11.67
C ALA A 91 -8.64 -8.65 10.33
N LEU A 92 -8.98 -9.28 9.21
CA LEU A 92 -8.59 -8.81 7.88
C LEU A 92 -9.15 -7.41 7.58
N HIS A 93 -10.45 -7.18 7.79
CA HIS A 93 -11.08 -5.88 7.58
C HIS A 93 -10.50 -4.81 8.52
N ALA A 94 -10.20 -5.17 9.78
CA ALA A 94 -9.57 -4.27 10.73
C ALA A 94 -8.15 -3.89 10.29
N VAL A 95 -7.33 -4.85 9.86
CA VAL A 95 -5.95 -4.60 9.40
C VAL A 95 -5.93 -3.73 8.15
N VAL A 96 -6.81 -4.01 7.18
CA VAL A 96 -6.96 -3.17 5.98
C VAL A 96 -7.43 -1.78 6.37
N GLY A 97 -8.54 -1.70 7.10
CA GLY A 97 -9.23 -0.46 7.42
C GLY A 97 -8.42 0.47 8.31
N TRP A 98 -7.69 -0.06 9.29
CA TRP A 98 -6.89 0.74 10.21
C TRP A 98 -5.75 1.48 9.50
N ALA A 99 -5.01 0.76 8.65
CA ALA A 99 -3.88 1.33 7.92
C ALA A 99 -4.34 2.46 6.96
N ASP A 100 -5.47 2.28 6.27
CA ASP A 100 -5.96 3.28 5.33
C ASP A 100 -6.72 4.44 6.01
N ALA A 101 -7.51 4.17 7.06
CA ALA A 101 -8.31 5.21 7.73
C ALA A 101 -7.44 6.28 8.40
N PHE A 102 -6.35 5.86 9.04
CA PHE A 102 -5.46 6.75 9.78
C PHE A 102 -4.17 7.08 9.02
N GLY A 103 -3.74 6.20 8.12
CA GLY A 103 -2.50 6.38 7.38
C GLY A 103 -2.67 7.14 6.08
N ALA A 104 -3.81 7.04 5.37
CA ALA A 104 -3.90 7.54 3.99
C ALA A 104 -3.79 9.07 3.90
N LEU A 105 -3.21 9.56 2.81
CA LEU A 105 -3.08 10.99 2.52
C LEU A 105 -4.34 11.58 1.88
N THR A 106 -5.06 10.79 1.07
CA THR A 106 -6.25 11.26 0.35
C THR A 106 -7.54 10.97 1.12
N PHE A 107 -8.52 11.87 0.99
CA PHE A 107 -9.85 11.69 1.58
C PHE A 107 -10.54 10.40 1.10
N ALA A 108 -10.50 10.14 -0.20
CA ALA A 108 -11.14 8.96 -0.79
C ALA A 108 -10.60 7.65 -0.18
N GLN A 109 -9.29 7.57 0.03
CA GLN A 109 -8.68 6.39 0.61
C GLN A 109 -8.93 6.27 2.12
N ARG A 110 -8.92 7.38 2.86
CA ARG A 110 -9.36 7.37 4.27
C ARG A 110 -10.79 6.86 4.41
N LEU A 111 -11.68 7.29 3.52
CA LEU A 111 -13.06 6.83 3.48
C LEU A 111 -13.14 5.31 3.22
N VAL A 112 -12.37 4.78 2.27
CA VAL A 112 -12.26 3.33 2.05
C VAL A 112 -11.82 2.61 3.33
N GLY A 113 -10.81 3.13 4.02
CA GLY A 113 -10.36 2.58 5.30
C GLY A 113 -11.46 2.56 6.37
N VAL A 114 -12.22 3.64 6.50
CA VAL A 114 -13.38 3.72 7.41
C VAL A 114 -14.46 2.69 7.03
N MET A 115 -14.73 2.49 5.74
CA MET A 115 -15.69 1.47 5.29
C MET A 115 -15.25 0.05 5.68
N PHE A 116 -13.96 -0.25 5.60
CA PHE A 116 -13.42 -1.53 6.10
C PHE A 116 -13.56 -1.66 7.62
N LEU A 117 -13.32 -0.59 8.40
CA LEU A 117 -13.54 -0.60 9.84
C LEU A 117 -15.02 -0.79 10.21
N LEU A 118 -15.94 -0.18 9.47
CA LEU A 118 -17.38 -0.41 9.63
C LEU A 118 -17.76 -1.86 9.30
N ALA A 119 -17.20 -2.46 8.24
CA ALA A 119 -17.39 -3.87 7.93
C ALA A 119 -16.85 -4.78 9.06
N ALA A 120 -15.69 -4.46 9.63
CA ALA A 120 -15.15 -5.16 10.80
C ALA A 120 -16.09 -5.06 12.02
N ALA A 121 -16.67 -3.88 12.28
CA ALA A 121 -17.64 -3.70 13.35
C ALA A 121 -18.92 -4.52 13.13
N VAL A 122 -19.44 -4.54 11.89
CA VAL A 122 -20.59 -5.38 11.51
C VAL A 122 -20.28 -6.87 11.73
N GLN A 123 -19.08 -7.32 11.35
CA GLN A 123 -18.63 -8.69 11.61
C GLN A 123 -18.45 -8.99 13.10
N GLY A 124 -18.04 -8.00 13.90
CA GLY A 124 -17.99 -8.10 15.36
C GLY A 124 -19.37 -8.38 15.97
N VAL A 125 -20.43 -7.76 15.43
CA VAL A 125 -21.82 -8.03 15.81
C VAL A 125 -22.34 -9.35 15.24
N ALA A 126 -21.94 -9.71 14.01
CA ALA A 126 -22.36 -10.94 13.35
C ALA A 126 -21.73 -12.21 13.96
N THR A 127 -20.55 -12.10 14.58
CA THR A 127 -19.85 -13.22 15.22
C THR A 127 -20.67 -13.89 16.34
N PRO A 128 -21.17 -13.18 17.37
CA PRO A 128 -22.07 -13.78 18.36
C PRO A 128 -23.43 -14.20 17.74
N ALA A 129 -23.85 -13.57 16.64
CA ALA A 129 -25.06 -13.98 15.92
C ALA A 129 -24.93 -15.38 15.29
N VAL A 130 -23.72 -15.88 15.00
CA VAL A 130 -23.49 -17.28 14.59
C VAL A 130 -23.96 -18.26 15.67
N ALA A 131 -23.54 -18.02 16.92
CA ALA A 131 -23.90 -18.87 18.05
C ALA A 131 -25.41 -18.77 18.38
N ASP A 132 -26.02 -17.60 18.18
CA ASP A 132 -27.47 -17.47 18.30
C ASP A 132 -28.21 -18.20 17.17
N TYR A 133 -27.78 -18.02 15.91
CA TYR A 133 -28.45 -18.56 14.72
C TYR A 133 -28.46 -20.10 14.67
N TRP A 134 -27.33 -20.75 14.93
CA TRP A 134 -27.24 -22.22 15.06
C TRP A 134 -27.46 -22.72 16.50
N GLY A 135 -27.82 -21.82 17.41
CA GLY A 135 -28.17 -22.11 18.79
C GLY A 135 -29.64 -21.79 19.07
N ARG A 136 -29.89 -20.90 20.04
CA ARG A 136 -31.23 -20.65 20.60
C ARG A 136 -32.12 -19.72 19.78
N ARG A 137 -31.59 -19.08 18.72
CA ARG A 137 -32.28 -18.11 17.85
C ARG A 137 -33.15 -17.13 18.64
N ARG A 138 -32.57 -16.47 19.64
CA ARG A 138 -33.28 -15.45 20.41
C ARG A 138 -33.47 -14.18 19.57
N VAL A 139 -32.53 -13.90 18.68
CA VAL A 139 -32.53 -12.69 17.84
C VAL A 139 -33.05 -13.04 16.45
N ARG A 140 -34.13 -12.36 16.04
CA ARG A 140 -34.77 -12.56 14.72
C ARG A 140 -33.85 -12.24 13.53
N LEU A 141 -32.90 -11.33 13.73
CA LEU A 141 -31.96 -10.87 12.69
C LEU A 141 -30.65 -11.67 12.66
N SER A 142 -30.49 -12.70 13.51
CA SER A 142 -29.23 -13.43 13.63
C SER A 142 -28.76 -14.01 12.29
N GLY A 143 -29.65 -14.66 11.53
CA GLY A 143 -29.31 -15.20 10.22
C GLY A 143 -28.94 -14.13 9.19
N ALA A 144 -29.66 -13.00 9.19
CA ALA A 144 -29.38 -11.88 8.30
C ALA A 144 -28.00 -11.26 8.56
N LEU A 145 -27.62 -11.11 9.83
CA LEU A 145 -26.31 -10.60 10.23
C LEU A 145 -25.17 -11.54 9.78
N VAL A 146 -25.35 -12.85 9.97
CA VAL A 146 -24.37 -13.85 9.51
C VAL A 146 -24.24 -13.83 7.98
N LEU A 147 -25.36 -13.71 7.26
CA LEU A 147 -25.37 -13.62 5.80
C LEU A 147 -24.62 -12.38 5.30
N VAL A 148 -24.86 -11.21 5.90
CA VAL A 148 -24.15 -9.98 5.56
C VAL A 148 -22.64 -10.13 5.81
N GLY A 149 -22.24 -10.70 6.95
CA GLY A 149 -20.82 -10.93 7.26
C GLY A 149 -20.14 -11.89 6.28
N ALA A 150 -20.82 -12.96 5.85
CA ALA A 150 -20.31 -13.88 4.84
C ALA A 150 -20.17 -13.22 3.45
N LEU A 151 -21.14 -12.40 3.04
CA LEU A 151 -21.08 -11.64 1.78
C LEU A 151 -19.95 -10.59 1.78
N MET A 152 -19.77 -9.85 2.88
CA MET A 152 -18.65 -8.92 3.04
C MET A 152 -17.30 -9.65 2.92
N THR A 153 -17.18 -10.81 3.58
CA THR A 153 -15.97 -11.65 3.50
C THR A 153 -15.69 -12.07 2.06
N LEU A 154 -16.70 -12.57 1.34
CA LEU A 154 -16.56 -12.98 -0.05
C LEU A 154 -16.13 -11.80 -0.94
N ALA A 155 -16.77 -10.64 -0.80
CA ALA A 155 -16.45 -9.46 -1.59
C ALA A 155 -14.98 -9.02 -1.37
N THR A 156 -14.56 -8.85 -0.12
CA THR A 156 -13.21 -8.40 0.23
C THR A 156 -12.14 -9.39 -0.22
N THR A 157 -12.34 -10.70 0.05
CA THR A 157 -11.37 -11.73 -0.37
C THR A 157 -11.32 -11.88 -1.89
N SER A 158 -12.45 -11.70 -2.60
CA SER A 158 -12.45 -11.67 -4.07
C SER A 158 -11.66 -10.50 -4.63
N ILE A 159 -11.79 -9.31 -4.05
CA ILE A 159 -10.99 -8.13 -4.44
C ILE A 159 -9.49 -8.40 -4.20
N LEU A 160 -9.12 -8.92 -3.04
CA LEU A 160 -7.72 -9.23 -2.72
C LEU A 160 -7.13 -10.29 -3.66
N LEU A 161 -7.88 -11.35 -3.97
CA LEU A 161 -7.46 -12.37 -4.91
C LEU A 161 -7.36 -11.82 -6.34
N PHE A 162 -8.27 -10.94 -6.75
CA PHE A 162 -8.21 -10.27 -8.05
C PHE A 162 -6.96 -9.38 -8.18
N LEU A 163 -6.71 -8.53 -7.18
CA LEU A 163 -5.51 -7.68 -7.13
C LEU A 163 -4.22 -8.51 -7.12
N TRP A 164 -4.24 -9.66 -6.44
CA TRP A 164 -3.12 -10.60 -6.46
C TRP A 164 -2.92 -11.25 -7.84
N ILE A 165 -4.00 -11.65 -8.53
CA ILE A 165 -3.94 -12.26 -9.87
C ILE A 165 -3.34 -11.31 -10.91
N GLU A 166 -3.50 -10.00 -10.75
CA GLU A 166 -2.96 -8.98 -11.65
C GLU A 166 -1.42 -9.04 -11.75
N GLU A 167 -0.73 -9.14 -10.62
CA GLU A 167 0.75 -9.20 -10.60
C GLU A 167 1.30 -10.63 -10.45
N ARG A 168 0.50 -11.56 -9.92
CA ARG A 168 0.88 -12.96 -9.60
C ARG A 168 2.11 -13.09 -8.71
N GLU A 169 2.33 -12.11 -7.84
CA GLU A 169 3.46 -12.12 -6.92
C GLU A 169 3.17 -13.02 -5.72
N PHE A 170 4.02 -14.00 -5.44
CA PHE A 170 3.80 -14.87 -4.29
C PHE A 170 3.94 -14.10 -2.96
N VAL A 171 2.84 -13.98 -2.22
CA VAL A 171 2.77 -13.38 -0.87
C VAL A 171 2.06 -14.38 0.06
N VAL A 172 2.59 -14.57 1.27
CA VAL A 172 2.05 -15.55 2.25
C VAL A 172 0.56 -15.29 2.56
N GLY A 173 0.13 -14.03 2.53
CA GLY A 173 -1.26 -13.62 2.75
C GLY A 173 -2.28 -14.25 1.79
N VAL A 174 -1.85 -14.67 0.59
CA VAL A 174 -2.74 -15.28 -0.42
C VAL A 174 -3.40 -16.55 0.10
N LEU A 175 -2.69 -17.35 0.90
CA LEU A 175 -3.26 -18.55 1.52
C LEU A 175 -4.39 -18.19 2.49
N ALA A 176 -4.25 -17.09 3.24
CA ALA A 176 -5.30 -16.63 4.15
C ALA A 176 -6.51 -16.11 3.36
N PHE A 177 -6.28 -15.35 2.28
CA PHE A 177 -7.36 -14.82 1.43
C PHE A 177 -8.14 -15.96 0.75
N LEU A 178 -7.43 -16.94 0.17
CA LEU A 178 -8.04 -18.12 -0.44
C LEU A 178 -8.81 -18.96 0.58
N SER A 179 -8.25 -19.15 1.78
CA SER A 179 -8.92 -19.91 2.85
C SER A 179 -10.22 -19.23 3.28
N LEU A 180 -10.21 -17.92 3.48
CA LEU A 180 -11.40 -17.13 3.83
C LEU A 180 -12.40 -17.06 2.66
N TRP A 181 -11.91 -17.02 1.42
CA TRP A 181 -12.77 -17.05 0.22
C TRP A 181 -13.53 -18.38 0.12
N LEU A 182 -12.84 -19.51 0.21
CA LEU A 182 -13.46 -20.85 0.24
C LEU A 182 -14.41 -21.01 1.43
N TRP A 183 -14.00 -20.52 2.61
CA TRP A 183 -14.87 -20.49 3.79
C TRP A 183 -16.15 -19.68 3.52
N SER A 184 -16.05 -18.52 2.88
CA SER A 184 -17.21 -17.66 2.61
C SER A 184 -18.17 -18.31 1.61
N LEU A 185 -17.66 -19.02 0.60
CA LEU A 185 -18.49 -19.80 -0.32
C LEU A 185 -19.21 -20.95 0.39
N TRP A 186 -18.49 -21.68 1.25
CA TRP A 186 -19.07 -22.74 2.06
C TRP A 186 -20.15 -22.20 3.03
N ALA A 187 -19.86 -21.09 3.71
CA ALA A 187 -20.80 -20.42 4.61
C ALA A 187 -22.06 -19.96 3.86
N LEU A 188 -21.90 -19.35 2.69
CA LEU A 188 -23.03 -18.95 1.85
C LEU A 188 -23.83 -20.15 1.36
N HIS A 189 -23.18 -21.23 0.94
CA HIS A 189 -23.86 -22.47 0.55
C HIS A 189 -24.72 -23.02 1.71
N LEU A 190 -24.18 -23.05 2.93
CA LEU A 190 -24.93 -23.46 4.12
C LEU A 190 -26.12 -22.55 4.42
N LEU A 191 -25.90 -21.23 4.46
CA LEU A 191 -26.95 -20.25 4.71
C LEU A 191 -28.05 -20.30 3.63
N VAL A 192 -27.66 -20.59 2.39
CA VAL A 192 -28.58 -20.76 1.28
C VAL A 192 -29.40 -22.03 1.44
N ARG A 193 -28.76 -23.15 1.76
CA ARG A 193 -29.45 -24.42 2.03
C ARG A 193 -30.45 -24.30 3.18
N GLU A 194 -30.14 -23.49 4.18
CA GLU A 194 -31.02 -23.23 5.32
C GLU A 194 -32.11 -22.17 5.07
N GLN A 195 -32.14 -21.56 3.88
CA GLN A 195 -33.15 -20.57 3.48
C GLN A 195 -33.20 -19.33 4.39
N VAL A 196 -32.05 -18.88 4.89
CA VAL A 196 -31.92 -17.71 5.79
C VAL A 196 -32.61 -16.46 5.23
N TRP A 197 -32.60 -16.29 3.90
CA TRP A 197 -33.23 -15.15 3.23
C TRP A 197 -34.75 -15.04 3.46
N THR A 198 -35.42 -16.12 3.87
CA THR A 198 -36.86 -16.11 4.16
C THR A 198 -37.21 -15.34 5.42
N GLU A 199 -36.25 -15.20 6.34
CA GLU A 199 -36.40 -14.42 7.59
C GLU A 199 -36.19 -12.91 7.35
N VAL A 200 -35.71 -12.52 6.16
CA VAL A 200 -35.42 -11.12 5.81
C VAL A 200 -36.67 -10.44 5.21
N PRO A 201 -37.08 -9.26 5.69
CA PRO A 201 -38.20 -8.52 5.10
C PRO A 201 -37.90 -8.08 3.66
N TYR A 202 -38.81 -8.31 2.72
CA TYR A 202 -38.70 -7.87 1.31
C TYR A 202 -37.37 -8.25 0.61
N PRO A 203 -36.99 -9.54 0.55
CA PRO A 203 -35.65 -9.97 0.16
C PRO A 203 -35.24 -9.52 -1.25
N ARG A 204 -36.18 -9.50 -2.20
CA ARG A 204 -35.92 -9.04 -3.58
C ARG A 204 -35.58 -7.55 -3.67
N LYS A 205 -36.27 -6.71 -2.88
CA LYS A 205 -36.03 -5.25 -2.87
C LYS A 205 -34.69 -4.92 -2.21
N ILE A 206 -34.37 -5.61 -1.12
CA ILE A 206 -33.07 -5.46 -0.44
C ILE A 206 -31.93 -5.90 -1.36
N ALA A 207 -32.06 -7.06 -2.00
CA ALA A 207 -31.05 -7.54 -2.95
C ALA A 207 -30.81 -6.54 -4.09
N ALA A 208 -31.88 -6.00 -4.68
CA ALA A 208 -31.76 -4.97 -5.72
C ALA A 208 -31.06 -3.71 -5.21
N GLY A 209 -31.41 -3.22 -4.02
CA GLY A 209 -30.76 -2.07 -3.39
C GLY A 209 -29.26 -2.30 -3.16
N VAL A 210 -28.89 -3.44 -2.56
CA VAL A 210 -27.49 -3.80 -2.30
C VAL A 210 -26.70 -3.90 -3.60
N VAL A 211 -27.24 -4.54 -4.64
CA VAL A 211 -26.56 -4.67 -5.94
C VAL A 211 -26.33 -3.30 -6.59
N VAL A 212 -27.34 -2.42 -6.59
CA VAL A 212 -27.20 -1.05 -7.14
C VAL A 212 -26.16 -0.26 -6.36
N THR A 213 -26.20 -0.29 -5.03
CA THR A 213 -25.21 0.40 -4.18
C THR A 213 -23.81 -0.17 -4.40
N ALA A 214 -23.66 -1.49 -4.49
CA ALA A 214 -22.36 -2.13 -4.72
C ALA A 214 -21.78 -1.73 -6.09
N LEU A 215 -22.58 -1.73 -7.15
CA LEU A 215 -22.14 -1.30 -8.49
C LEU A 215 -21.72 0.17 -8.49
N LEU A 216 -22.54 1.05 -7.93
CA LEU A 216 -22.26 2.49 -7.89
C LEU A 216 -21.01 2.79 -7.04
N THR A 217 -20.83 2.06 -5.94
CA THR A 217 -19.64 2.12 -5.09
C THR A 217 -18.41 1.61 -5.84
N ALA A 218 -18.49 0.48 -6.56
CA ALA A 218 -17.38 -0.07 -7.34
C ALA A 218 -16.93 0.90 -8.44
N VAL A 219 -17.87 1.52 -9.16
CA VAL A 219 -17.56 2.53 -10.19
C VAL A 219 -16.94 3.78 -9.56
N SER A 220 -17.53 4.30 -8.49
CA SER A 220 -17.03 5.50 -7.81
C SER A 220 -15.65 5.29 -7.18
N LEU A 221 -15.42 4.12 -6.57
CA LEU A 221 -14.12 3.75 -6.00
C LEU A 221 -13.09 3.50 -7.10
N GLY A 222 -13.45 2.79 -8.17
CA GLY A 222 -12.58 2.59 -9.32
C GLY A 222 -12.11 3.93 -9.89
N TYR A 223 -13.01 4.89 -10.05
CA TYR A 223 -12.66 6.24 -10.50
C TYR A 223 -11.72 6.96 -9.51
N SER A 224 -12.03 6.93 -8.21
CA SER A 224 -11.28 7.71 -7.21
C SER A 224 -9.92 7.11 -6.87
N VAL A 225 -9.79 5.78 -6.91
CA VAL A 225 -8.56 5.07 -6.56
C VAL A 225 -7.64 4.91 -7.77
N VAL A 226 -8.19 4.69 -8.97
CA VAL A 226 -7.40 4.44 -10.18
C VAL A 226 -7.15 5.72 -10.98
N TYR A 227 -8.16 6.56 -11.19
CA TYR A 227 -8.04 7.67 -12.15
C TYR A 227 -7.54 8.98 -11.52
N GLN A 228 -8.09 9.41 -10.39
CA GLN A 228 -7.74 10.70 -9.79
C GLN A 228 -6.24 10.86 -9.42
N PRO A 229 -5.57 9.87 -8.80
CA PRO A 229 -4.13 9.96 -8.51
C PRO A 229 -3.26 9.96 -9.78
N ILE A 230 -3.83 9.68 -10.95
CA ILE A 230 -3.07 9.67 -12.20
C ILE A 230 -3.13 11.03 -12.91
N ALA A 231 -4.23 11.78 -12.77
CA ALA A 231 -4.48 12.99 -13.53
C ALA A 231 -3.82 14.27 -13.00
N ALA A 232 -3.47 14.33 -11.71
CA ALA A 232 -2.89 15.54 -11.13
C ALA A 232 -1.40 15.71 -11.53
N PRO A 233 -1.00 16.89 -12.07
CA PRO A 233 0.36 17.11 -12.56
C PRO A 233 1.34 17.44 -11.43
N LEU A 234 2.57 16.94 -11.56
CA LEU A 234 3.72 17.45 -10.83
C LEU A 234 4.19 18.74 -11.49
N HIS A 235 4.27 19.83 -10.73
CA HIS A 235 4.73 21.11 -11.25
C HIS A 235 5.67 21.77 -10.24
N PHE A 236 6.94 21.94 -10.62
CA PHE A 236 7.94 22.61 -9.80
C PHE A 236 8.45 23.85 -10.51
N VAL A 237 8.56 24.94 -9.76
CA VAL A 237 9.27 26.14 -10.20
C VAL A 237 10.69 26.05 -9.69
N LEU A 238 11.65 25.94 -10.60
CA LEU A 238 13.07 25.79 -10.28
C LEU A 238 13.85 26.98 -10.81
N ARG A 239 14.82 27.46 -10.02
CA ARG A 239 15.74 28.51 -10.43
C ARG A 239 17.15 28.26 -9.91
N SER A 240 18.13 28.59 -10.75
CA SER A 240 19.53 28.69 -10.39
C SER A 240 19.98 30.08 -10.81
N GLU A 241 20.54 30.87 -9.91
CA GLU A 241 20.87 32.27 -10.18
C GLU A 241 22.25 32.63 -9.60
N PHE A 242 23.10 33.20 -10.44
CA PHE A 242 24.37 33.80 -10.01
C PHE A 242 24.10 35.20 -9.44
N GLY A 243 24.58 35.46 -8.23
CA GLY A 243 24.52 36.77 -7.60
C GLY A 243 25.73 37.64 -7.94
N LYS A 244 25.85 38.78 -7.24
CA LYS A 244 26.97 39.72 -7.44
C LYS A 244 28.27 39.10 -6.88
N PRO A 245 29.31 38.88 -7.71
CA PRO A 245 30.57 38.35 -7.23
C PRO A 245 31.37 39.41 -6.48
N TRP A 246 32.27 38.98 -5.60
CA TRP A 246 33.24 39.84 -4.93
C TRP A 246 34.62 39.17 -4.91
N ALA A 247 35.65 39.96 -4.63
CA ALA A 247 36.98 39.44 -4.40
C ALA A 247 37.63 40.22 -3.26
N ASP A 248 38.28 39.52 -2.35
CA ASP A 248 39.01 40.16 -1.27
C ASP A 248 40.26 40.86 -1.82
N ALA A 249 40.67 41.95 -1.15
CA ALA A 249 41.91 42.62 -1.47
C ALA A 249 43.08 41.62 -1.40
N ASP A 250 43.90 41.59 -2.46
CA ASP A 250 45.06 40.70 -2.61
C ASP A 250 44.80 39.19 -2.66
N SER A 251 43.54 38.73 -2.64
CA SER A 251 43.23 37.31 -2.82
C SER A 251 43.40 36.88 -4.28
N PRO A 252 44.06 35.74 -4.58
CA PRO A 252 44.11 35.17 -5.93
C PRO A 252 42.76 34.57 -6.36
N TYR A 253 41.77 34.58 -5.47
CA TYR A 253 40.45 34.02 -5.70
C TYR A 253 39.38 35.11 -5.89
N MET A 254 38.26 34.68 -6.47
CA MET A 254 36.99 35.41 -6.49
C MET A 254 35.89 34.52 -5.92
N HIS A 255 34.90 35.15 -5.31
CA HIS A 255 33.75 34.49 -4.71
C HIS A 255 32.49 34.81 -5.52
N VAL A 256 31.79 33.77 -5.95
CA VAL A 256 30.59 33.85 -6.78
C VAL A 256 29.43 33.26 -6.00
N PRO A 257 28.49 34.08 -5.50
CA PRO A 257 27.30 33.55 -4.86
C PRO A 257 26.38 32.93 -5.90
N VAL A 258 25.79 31.79 -5.57
CA VAL A 258 24.83 31.04 -6.37
C VAL A 258 23.64 30.70 -5.48
N THR A 259 22.45 31.03 -5.95
CA THR A 259 21.19 30.71 -5.28
C THR A 259 20.46 29.63 -6.07
N PHE A 260 20.15 28.53 -5.41
CA PHE A 260 19.29 27.47 -5.91
C PHE A 260 17.93 27.58 -5.22
N TYR A 261 16.85 27.47 -6.00
CA TYR A 261 15.49 27.62 -5.51
C TYR A 261 14.58 26.57 -6.14
N ALA A 262 13.71 26.00 -5.31
CA ALA A 262 12.64 25.11 -5.72
C ALA A 262 11.35 25.49 -5.01
N LYS A 263 10.23 25.42 -5.75
CA LYS A 263 8.88 25.52 -5.18
C LYS A 263 7.97 24.49 -5.80
N ASN A 264 7.22 23.78 -4.98
CA ASN A 264 6.14 22.92 -5.47
C ASN A 264 4.93 23.80 -5.78
N ALA A 265 4.70 24.04 -7.08
CA ALA A 265 3.55 24.78 -7.58
C ALA A 265 2.45 23.84 -8.13
N GLY A 266 2.60 22.52 -7.93
CA GLY A 266 1.62 21.51 -8.27
C GLY A 266 0.55 21.33 -7.21
N GLY A 267 -0.29 20.31 -7.38
CA GLY A 267 -1.37 19.98 -6.44
C GLY A 267 -1.04 18.85 -5.48
N ILE A 268 0.20 18.35 -5.45
CA ILE A 268 0.55 17.10 -4.78
C ILE A 268 1.91 17.24 -4.08
N PRO A 269 2.02 16.86 -2.80
CA PRO A 269 3.30 16.81 -2.11
C PRO A 269 4.19 15.70 -2.67
N ALA A 270 5.50 15.87 -2.55
CA ALA A 270 6.46 14.93 -3.11
C ALA A 270 7.69 14.77 -2.21
N TYR A 271 8.19 13.54 -2.12
CA TYR A 271 9.50 13.25 -1.53
C TYR A 271 10.61 13.60 -2.51
N LEU A 272 11.63 14.31 -2.07
CA LEU A 272 12.92 14.41 -2.76
C LEU A 272 13.68 13.10 -2.53
N VAL A 273 13.77 12.27 -3.57
CA VAL A 273 14.40 10.95 -3.48
C VAL A 273 15.91 11.06 -3.65
N VAL A 274 16.34 11.90 -4.58
CA VAL A 274 17.73 12.32 -4.71
C VAL A 274 17.76 13.73 -5.26
N ASP A 275 18.64 14.56 -4.72
CA ASP A 275 18.84 15.91 -5.20
C ASP A 275 20.33 16.26 -5.30
N GLU A 276 20.64 17.15 -6.22
CA GLU A 276 21.96 17.71 -6.39
C GLU A 276 21.88 19.15 -6.88
N PHE A 277 22.83 19.96 -6.42
CA PHE A 277 23.29 21.10 -7.20
C PHE A 277 24.70 20.78 -7.72
N THR A 278 24.98 21.17 -8.96
CA THR A 278 26.30 21.02 -9.56
C THR A 278 26.62 22.29 -10.36
N VAL A 279 27.80 22.85 -10.12
CA VAL A 279 28.34 23.99 -10.86
C VAL A 279 29.43 23.46 -11.77
N PHE A 280 29.21 23.60 -13.08
CA PHE A 280 30.17 23.20 -14.10
C PHE A 280 30.96 24.41 -14.59
N GLY A 281 32.26 24.22 -14.82
CA GLY A 281 33.10 25.12 -15.60
C GLY A 281 33.24 24.58 -17.02
N TYR A 282 33.03 25.43 -18.02
CA TYR A 282 33.22 25.07 -19.42
C TYR A 282 34.40 25.83 -20.01
N SER A 283 35.27 25.10 -20.70
CA SER A 283 36.35 25.62 -21.56
C SER A 283 36.09 25.14 -22.99
N SER A 284 36.51 25.93 -23.97
CA SER A 284 36.30 25.59 -25.38
C SER A 284 37.30 26.27 -26.30
N ASP A 285 37.54 25.65 -27.45
CA ASP A 285 38.32 26.25 -28.53
C ASP A 285 37.44 27.09 -29.45
N PHE A 286 37.94 28.27 -29.83
CA PHE A 286 37.26 29.13 -30.78
C PHE A 286 37.89 29.03 -32.17
N SER A 287 37.09 28.61 -33.17
CA SER A 287 37.52 28.58 -34.57
C SER A 287 36.77 29.61 -35.41
N PRO A 288 37.42 30.70 -35.87
CA PRO A 288 36.80 31.70 -36.74
C PRO A 288 36.27 31.10 -38.06
N GLN A 289 36.80 29.96 -38.46
CA GLN A 289 36.42 29.24 -39.68
C GLN A 289 35.07 28.52 -39.57
N GLY A 290 34.46 28.50 -38.37
CA GLY A 290 33.11 27.99 -38.18
C GLY A 290 33.00 26.46 -38.25
N ARG A 291 34.02 25.75 -37.75
CA ARG A 291 34.14 24.29 -37.86
C ARG A 291 33.32 23.50 -36.83
N GLY A 292 32.84 24.14 -35.75
CA GLY A 292 32.14 23.48 -34.65
C GLY A 292 30.91 22.66 -35.08
N LEU A 293 30.08 23.20 -35.98
CA LEU A 293 28.91 22.48 -36.54
C LEU A 293 29.26 21.28 -37.44
N ARG A 294 30.52 21.13 -37.86
CA ARG A 294 30.99 19.95 -38.64
C ARG A 294 31.62 18.92 -37.72
N GLU A 295 32.25 19.39 -36.65
CA GLU A 295 33.02 18.60 -35.69
C GLU A 295 32.16 18.16 -34.47
N TRP A 296 30.92 18.61 -34.35
CA TRP A 296 30.03 18.25 -33.22
C TRP A 296 29.83 16.74 -32.98
N ARG A 297 30.03 15.92 -34.02
CA ARG A 297 29.91 14.46 -33.94
C ARG A 297 31.12 13.78 -33.30
N SER A 298 32.28 14.44 -33.25
CA SER A 298 33.50 13.87 -32.65
C SER A 298 33.63 14.14 -31.15
N ASP A 299 32.74 14.95 -30.57
CA ASP A 299 32.71 15.27 -29.14
C ASP A 299 32.00 14.15 -28.32
N GLU A 300 32.40 12.89 -28.51
CA GLU A 300 31.95 11.74 -27.71
C GLU A 300 32.65 11.72 -26.33
N GLY A 301 32.38 12.74 -25.50
CA GLY A 301 32.83 12.78 -24.11
C GLY A 301 31.92 11.98 -23.16
N PRO A 302 32.41 11.60 -21.96
CA PRO A 302 31.60 10.87 -20.98
C PRO A 302 30.43 11.73 -20.48
N GLY A 303 29.20 11.36 -20.82
CA GLY A 303 28.01 11.99 -20.24
C GLY A 303 26.83 12.31 -21.17
N GLY A 304 26.84 11.85 -22.42
CA GLY A 304 25.69 11.85 -23.32
C GLY A 304 25.78 12.88 -24.45
N SER A 305 25.22 12.50 -25.60
CA SER A 305 25.05 13.28 -26.83
C SER A 305 24.93 14.79 -26.56
N LYS A 306 25.93 15.56 -26.98
CA LYS A 306 25.83 17.02 -27.09
C LYS A 306 24.85 17.32 -28.22
N ALA A 307 23.57 17.45 -27.90
CA ALA A 307 22.54 17.93 -28.83
C ALA A 307 22.64 19.45 -29.09
N GLU A 308 23.71 20.09 -28.60
CA GLU A 308 24.02 21.50 -28.79
C GLU A 308 25.40 21.60 -29.45
N ALA A 309 25.43 22.32 -30.57
CA ALA A 309 26.64 22.58 -31.32
C ALA A 309 26.61 24.03 -31.80
N GLU A 310 27.70 24.75 -31.58
CA GLU A 310 27.84 26.11 -32.04
C GLU A 310 28.78 26.17 -33.25
N ARG A 311 28.56 27.14 -34.13
CA ARG A 311 29.36 27.29 -35.35
C ARG A 311 30.84 27.51 -35.04
N TYR A 312 31.14 28.34 -34.06
CA TYR A 312 32.50 28.83 -33.80
C TYR A 312 33.18 28.20 -32.59
N VAL A 313 32.52 27.25 -31.93
CA VAL A 313 33.01 26.59 -30.72
C VAL A 313 33.29 25.12 -31.02
N SER A 314 34.46 24.62 -30.62
CA SER A 314 34.89 23.23 -30.74
C SER A 314 35.57 22.78 -29.45
N ASN A 315 35.77 21.47 -29.25
CA ASN A 315 36.49 20.91 -28.11
C ASN A 315 35.97 21.44 -26.75
N VAL A 316 34.65 21.36 -26.54
CA VAL A 316 34.06 21.83 -25.28
C VAL A 316 34.39 20.82 -24.18
N GLU A 317 35.21 21.24 -23.24
CA GLU A 317 35.52 20.50 -22.01
C GLU A 317 34.63 21.00 -20.87
N ARG A 318 34.27 20.07 -19.98
CA ARG A 318 33.38 20.33 -18.85
C ARG A 318 33.99 19.74 -17.59
N GLU A 319 34.15 20.58 -16.58
CA GLU A 319 34.66 20.19 -15.27
C GLU A 319 33.66 20.54 -14.16
N ILE A 320 33.62 19.72 -13.11
CA ILE A 320 32.78 19.99 -11.93
C ILE A 320 33.57 20.90 -10.99
N VAL A 321 33.09 22.14 -10.83
CA VAL A 321 33.70 23.13 -9.94
C VAL A 321 33.18 22.96 -8.51
N ALA A 322 31.90 22.64 -8.36
CA ALA A 322 31.28 22.36 -7.07
C ALA A 322 30.08 21.45 -7.25
N SER A 323 29.85 20.55 -6.29
CA SER A 323 28.64 19.74 -6.23
C SER A 323 28.23 19.51 -4.78
N GLY A 324 26.95 19.25 -4.56
CA GLY A 324 26.41 18.94 -3.24
C GLY A 324 24.93 18.63 -3.31
N GLN A 325 24.36 18.23 -2.18
CA GLN A 325 22.91 18.03 -2.05
C GLN A 325 22.19 19.36 -1.92
N PHE A 326 20.92 19.43 -2.33
CA PHE A 326 20.11 20.64 -2.21
C PHE A 326 19.41 20.69 -0.84
N GLN A 327 18.34 19.93 -0.65
CA GLN A 327 17.65 19.77 0.63
C GLN A 327 18.08 18.46 1.30
N GLY A 328 18.27 17.41 0.51
CA GLY A 328 18.71 16.09 0.93
C GLY A 328 17.66 15.00 0.66
N PRO A 329 18.08 13.76 0.35
CA PRO A 329 17.18 12.61 0.17
C PRO A 329 16.27 12.36 1.38
N GLY A 330 15.01 11.99 1.11
CA GLY A 330 13.98 11.70 2.12
C GLY A 330 13.22 12.92 2.62
N SER A 331 13.67 14.14 2.30
CA SER A 331 12.92 15.36 2.58
C SER A 331 11.68 15.49 1.69
N THR A 332 10.75 16.36 2.09
CA THR A 332 9.50 16.62 1.37
C THR A 332 9.47 18.03 0.81
N LEU A 333 8.70 18.21 -0.27
CA LEU A 333 8.27 19.50 -0.79
C LEU A 333 6.74 19.51 -0.85
N ASP A 334 6.12 20.05 0.19
CA ASP A 334 4.68 20.19 0.33
C ASP A 334 4.10 21.16 -0.71
N VAL A 335 2.79 21.07 -0.94
CA VAL A 335 2.10 21.95 -1.90
C VAL A 335 2.26 23.41 -1.49
N GLY A 336 2.89 24.21 -2.36
CA GLY A 336 3.18 25.62 -2.11
C GLY A 336 4.46 25.87 -1.32
N GLU A 337 5.11 24.83 -0.77
CA GLU A 337 6.38 24.94 -0.06
C GLU A 337 7.49 25.40 -1.01
N GLU A 338 8.38 26.23 -0.47
CA GLU A 338 9.55 26.74 -1.15
C GLU A 338 10.81 26.48 -0.32
N PHE A 339 11.87 26.09 -1.01
CA PHE A 339 13.19 25.90 -0.41
C PHE A 339 14.25 26.65 -1.21
N ARG A 340 15.17 27.29 -0.50
CA ARG A 340 16.27 28.05 -1.06
C ARG A 340 17.58 27.60 -0.45
N LYS A 341 18.60 27.41 -1.29
CA LYS A 341 19.97 27.15 -0.87
C LYS A 341 20.92 28.15 -1.50
N GLU A 342 21.70 28.81 -0.66
CA GLU A 342 22.75 29.72 -1.08
C GLU A 342 24.11 29.05 -0.93
N LYS A 343 24.95 29.20 -1.95
CA LYS A 343 26.32 28.70 -1.97
C LYS A 343 27.26 29.76 -2.53
N VAL A 344 28.48 29.78 -2.03
CA VAL A 344 29.53 30.65 -2.53
C VAL A 344 30.58 29.77 -3.20
N ILE A 345 30.72 29.94 -4.51
CA ILE A 345 31.71 29.22 -5.31
C ILE A 345 32.99 30.05 -5.33
N THR A 346 34.10 29.44 -4.95
CA THR A 346 35.40 30.10 -4.96
C THR A 346 36.18 29.65 -6.17
N LEU A 347 36.62 30.60 -6.98
CA LEU A 347 37.35 30.35 -8.22
C LEU A 347 38.69 31.09 -8.24
N PRO A 348 39.77 30.49 -8.76
CA PRO A 348 40.96 31.23 -9.11
C PRO A 348 40.65 32.34 -10.11
N ARG A 349 41.29 33.51 -9.98
CA ARG A 349 41.08 34.64 -10.92
C ARG A 349 41.58 34.35 -12.33
N ASP A 350 42.50 33.41 -12.45
CA ASP A 350 43.10 32.88 -13.68
C ASP A 350 42.44 31.58 -14.15
N ALA A 351 41.27 31.21 -13.60
CA ALA A 351 40.54 30.04 -14.04
C ALA A 351 40.32 30.04 -15.56
N GLU A 352 40.62 28.92 -16.20
CA GLU A 352 40.55 28.75 -17.65
C GLU A 352 39.11 28.64 -18.19
N TYR A 353 38.13 28.53 -17.28
CA TYR A 353 36.71 28.46 -17.61
C TYR A 353 36.23 29.76 -18.28
N GLN A 354 35.48 29.61 -19.37
CA GLN A 354 34.84 30.71 -20.08
C GLN A 354 33.46 31.02 -19.51
N THR A 355 32.72 29.96 -19.16
CA THR A 355 31.39 30.03 -18.57
C THR A 355 31.28 29.10 -17.36
N LEU A 356 30.45 29.51 -16.41
CA LEU A 356 29.95 28.66 -15.34
C LEU A 356 28.49 28.33 -15.61
N ASP A 357 28.08 27.09 -15.37
CA ASP A 357 26.68 26.66 -15.42
C ASP A 357 26.29 26.10 -14.04
N ALA A 358 25.32 26.72 -13.40
CA ALA A 358 24.76 26.28 -12.13
C ALA A 358 23.51 25.44 -12.39
N GLN A 359 23.61 24.13 -12.18
CA GLN A 359 22.53 23.18 -12.34
C GLN A 359 21.94 22.80 -10.98
N LEU A 360 20.61 22.84 -10.88
CA LEU A 360 19.83 22.18 -9.83
C LEU A 360 19.08 21.02 -10.46
N ARG A 361 19.18 19.83 -9.89
CA ARG A 361 18.48 18.65 -10.36
C ARG A 361 17.98 17.83 -9.18
N PHE A 362 16.77 17.30 -9.29
CA PHE A 362 16.29 16.31 -8.33
C PHE A 362 15.32 15.32 -8.95
N ALA A 363 15.24 14.14 -8.36
CA ALA A 363 14.18 13.17 -8.60
C ALA A 363 13.19 13.21 -7.44
N VAL A 364 11.90 13.15 -7.77
CA VAL A 364 10.84 13.14 -6.77
C VAL A 364 9.99 11.88 -6.86
N LEU A 365 9.42 11.48 -5.73
CA LEU A 365 8.39 10.45 -5.63
C LEU A 365 7.10 11.10 -5.13
N ARG A 366 5.98 10.76 -5.76
CA ARG A 366 4.68 11.36 -5.41
C ARG A 366 4.12 10.76 -4.13
N GLU A 367 3.81 11.61 -3.16
CA GLU A 367 3.25 11.16 -1.89
C GLU A 367 1.84 10.58 -2.04
N ASP A 368 1.05 11.01 -3.04
CA ASP A 368 -0.28 10.44 -3.28
C ASP A 368 -0.23 9.00 -3.84
N ARG A 369 0.93 8.53 -4.32
CA ARG A 369 1.10 7.18 -4.87
C ARG A 369 1.89 6.24 -3.96
N GLY A 370 2.85 6.77 -3.19
CA GLY A 370 3.61 5.96 -2.24
C GLY A 370 4.14 6.72 -1.05
N LYS A 371 4.57 5.96 -0.04
CA LYS A 371 5.16 6.45 1.20
C LYS A 371 6.53 5.87 1.39
N LEU A 372 7.49 6.74 1.67
CA LEU A 372 8.87 6.38 1.92
C LEU A 372 9.06 6.15 3.42
N ASP A 373 9.62 5.00 3.79
CA ASP A 373 9.94 4.71 5.18
C ASP A 373 11.14 5.56 5.62
N GLN A 374 11.20 5.88 6.92
CA GLN A 374 12.20 6.81 7.48
C GLN A 374 13.65 6.37 7.25
N ASP A 375 13.89 5.07 7.16
CA ASP A 375 15.22 4.49 6.92
C ASP A 375 15.90 5.04 5.66
N PHE A 376 15.11 5.44 4.67
CA PHE A 376 15.62 6.03 3.43
C PHE A 376 16.39 7.34 3.65
N SER A 377 16.10 8.09 4.71
CA SER A 377 16.73 9.39 4.97
C SER A 377 18.18 9.27 5.47
N TYR A 378 18.63 8.05 5.82
CA TYR A 378 19.97 7.81 6.35
C TYR A 378 20.92 7.34 5.26
N GLU A 379 22.00 8.07 5.03
CA GLU A 379 23.02 7.70 4.07
C GLU A 379 23.85 6.49 4.50
N LYS A 380 24.24 5.68 3.51
CA LYS A 380 25.24 4.63 3.63
C LYS A 380 26.43 5.00 2.77
N TYR A 381 27.61 5.00 3.37
CA TYR A 381 28.87 5.30 2.67
C TYR A 381 29.38 4.03 1.98
N SER A 382 29.50 4.04 0.65
CA SER A 382 29.94 2.85 -0.09
C SER A 382 31.36 2.41 0.29
N TRP A 383 32.22 3.33 0.71
CA TRP A 383 33.60 3.03 1.11
C TRP A 383 33.74 2.59 2.58
N SER A 384 32.67 2.61 3.37
CA SER A 384 32.73 2.21 4.78
C SER A 384 32.47 0.72 4.95
N LYS A 385 33.45 -0.02 5.47
CA LYS A 385 33.27 -1.46 5.81
C LYS A 385 32.15 -1.70 6.83
N SER A 386 31.84 -0.71 7.69
CA SER A 386 30.73 -0.81 8.64
C SER A 386 29.35 -0.72 7.97
N ALA A 387 29.29 -0.27 6.72
CA ALA A 387 28.06 -0.25 5.93
C ALA A 387 27.62 -1.65 5.46
N GLY A 388 28.42 -2.70 5.75
CA GLY A 388 28.05 -4.08 5.48
C GLY A 388 27.86 -4.33 4.00
N ARG A 389 26.62 -4.56 3.55
CA ARG A 389 26.31 -4.90 2.16
C ARG A 389 26.34 -3.72 1.20
N TYR A 390 26.31 -2.51 1.74
CA TYR A 390 26.50 -1.30 0.94
C TYR A 390 28.00 -1.00 0.74
N TYR A 391 28.89 -1.70 1.47
CA TYR A 391 30.32 -1.57 1.27
C TYR A 391 30.70 -2.11 -0.09
N CYS A 392 31.49 -1.32 -0.81
CA CYS A 392 32.13 -1.71 -2.02
C CYS A 392 33.56 -1.16 -2.01
N PRO A 393 34.58 -1.98 -2.31
CA PRO A 393 35.97 -1.53 -2.33
C PRO A 393 36.16 -0.36 -3.31
N PRO A 394 36.84 0.73 -2.92
CA PRO A 394 37.07 1.88 -3.81
C PRO A 394 37.78 1.56 -5.13
N ASP A 395 38.55 0.46 -5.17
CA ASP A 395 39.22 -0.01 -6.39
C ASP A 395 38.24 -0.67 -7.39
N ASP A 396 37.11 -1.18 -6.89
CA ASP A 396 36.08 -1.84 -7.69
C ASP A 396 34.92 -0.87 -8.03
N CYS A 397 34.71 0.18 -7.25
CA CYS A 397 33.62 1.15 -7.43
C CYS A 397 33.94 2.59 -7.03
N ASP A 398 33.33 3.52 -7.76
CA ASP A 398 33.39 4.94 -7.41
C ASP A 398 32.72 5.21 -6.04
N PRO A 399 33.37 5.98 -5.13
CA PRO A 399 32.79 6.39 -3.85
C PRO A 399 31.46 7.12 -4.01
N ARG A 400 30.43 6.64 -3.32
CA ARG A 400 29.07 7.20 -3.40
C ARG A 400 28.31 7.08 -2.08
N LEU A 401 27.38 8.00 -1.88
CA LEU A 401 26.34 7.90 -0.86
C LEU A 401 25.18 7.09 -1.42
N ILE A 402 24.72 6.11 -0.64
CA ILE A 402 23.62 5.22 -0.99
C ILE A 402 22.48 5.46 0.01
N TYR A 403 21.31 5.76 -0.50
CA TYR A 403 20.07 5.87 0.25
C TYR A 403 19.19 4.70 -0.16
N HIS A 404 18.80 3.89 0.82
CA HIS A 404 17.98 2.72 0.56
C HIS A 404 16.92 2.58 1.65
N GLY A 405 15.69 2.35 1.24
CA GLY A 405 14.57 2.22 2.15
C GLY A 405 13.34 1.66 1.47
N ARG A 406 12.42 1.15 2.27
CA ARG A 406 11.17 0.59 1.76
C ARG A 406 10.24 1.72 1.30
N VAL A 407 9.60 1.50 0.16
CA VAL A 407 8.45 2.30 -0.28
C VAL A 407 7.19 1.45 -0.25
N ARG A 408 6.13 2.03 0.31
CA ARG A 408 4.83 1.39 0.43
C ARG A 408 3.87 2.04 -0.53
N TYR A 409 2.98 1.25 -1.11
CA TYR A 409 1.83 1.82 -1.82
C TYR A 409 1.00 2.62 -0.84
N ASN A 410 0.37 3.67 -1.34
CA ASN A 410 -0.52 4.42 -0.47
C ASN A 410 -1.67 3.55 0.02
N ASN A 411 -2.21 2.67 -0.83
CA ASN A 411 -3.33 1.75 -0.55
C ASN A 411 -2.89 0.44 0.11
N ASN A 412 -3.46 0.12 1.28
CA ASN A 412 -3.08 -1.08 2.02
C ASN A 412 -3.58 -2.39 1.39
N LEU A 413 -4.64 -2.38 0.57
CA LEU A 413 -5.05 -3.56 -0.20
C LEU A 413 -3.93 -4.03 -1.14
N ILE A 414 -3.21 -3.07 -1.74
CA ILE A 414 -2.07 -3.36 -2.62
C ILE A 414 -0.88 -3.88 -1.81
N ASN A 415 -0.58 -3.25 -0.66
CA ASN A 415 0.52 -3.69 0.21
C ASN A 415 0.35 -5.14 0.73
N LEU A 416 -0.89 -5.62 0.88
CA LEU A 416 -1.18 -7.00 1.30
C LEU A 416 -1.10 -8.02 0.16
N THR A 417 -1.18 -7.57 -1.10
CA THR A 417 -1.29 -8.43 -2.29
C THR A 417 -0.04 -8.44 -3.16
N ARG A 418 0.91 -7.54 -2.90
CA ARG A 418 2.17 -7.40 -3.64
C ARG A 418 3.37 -7.57 -2.74
N LYS A 419 4.52 -7.95 -3.31
CA LYS A 419 5.80 -7.97 -2.62
C LYS A 419 6.19 -6.54 -2.21
N PRO A 420 6.96 -6.39 -1.11
CA PRO A 420 7.57 -5.12 -0.74
C PRO A 420 8.35 -4.52 -1.91
N ARG A 421 8.38 -3.19 -1.96
CA ARG A 421 9.20 -2.41 -2.89
C ARG A 421 10.18 -1.56 -2.11
N TYR A 422 11.30 -1.26 -2.73
CA TYR A 422 12.39 -0.50 -2.16
C TYR A 422 12.84 0.56 -3.16
N VAL A 423 13.25 1.70 -2.63
CA VAL A 423 13.85 2.78 -3.38
C VAL A 423 15.33 2.76 -3.07
N ALA A 424 16.15 2.81 -4.10
CA ALA A 424 17.59 3.02 -3.99
C ALA A 424 17.96 4.30 -4.74
N ALA A 425 18.69 5.18 -4.08
CA ALA A 425 19.23 6.40 -4.66
C ALA A 425 20.73 6.51 -4.40
N PHE A 426 21.44 7.00 -5.41
CA PHE A 426 22.89 7.08 -5.42
C PHE A 426 23.30 8.51 -5.72
N TRP A 427 24.19 9.05 -4.90
CA TRP A 427 24.75 10.38 -5.08
C TRP A 427 26.26 10.34 -4.94
N SER A 428 26.96 11.09 -5.80
CA SER A 428 28.39 11.32 -5.72
C SER A 428 28.71 12.68 -6.33
N PRO A 429 29.78 13.37 -5.90
CA PRO A 429 30.13 14.67 -6.44
C PRO A 429 30.57 14.64 -7.92
N GLU A 430 31.00 13.49 -8.43
CA GLU A 430 31.61 13.35 -9.76
C GLU A 430 30.71 12.70 -10.81
N LYS A 431 29.66 11.98 -10.38
CA LYS A 431 28.76 11.24 -11.27
C LYS A 431 27.34 11.76 -11.11
N LYS A 432 26.57 11.64 -12.20
CA LYS A 432 25.14 11.94 -12.20
C LYS A 432 24.43 11.05 -11.17
N PRO A 433 23.51 11.60 -10.37
CA PRO A 433 22.74 10.83 -9.41
C PRO A 433 21.81 9.88 -10.17
N ASP A 434 21.54 8.77 -9.51
CA ASP A 434 20.72 7.70 -10.03
C ASP A 434 19.71 7.23 -8.99
N VAL A 435 18.55 6.77 -9.46
CA VAL A 435 17.46 6.34 -8.60
C VAL A 435 16.61 5.30 -9.31
N PHE A 436 16.23 4.27 -8.58
CA PHE A 436 15.28 3.28 -9.06
C PHE A 436 14.42 2.72 -7.94
N ILE A 437 13.31 2.11 -8.33
CA ILE A 437 12.36 1.45 -7.45
C ILE A 437 12.20 0.01 -7.93
N SER A 438 12.36 -0.96 -7.04
CA SER A 438 12.23 -2.38 -7.40
C SER A 438 11.77 -3.23 -6.22
N SER A 439 11.44 -4.49 -6.48
CA SER A 439 11.18 -5.51 -5.46
C SER A 439 12.46 -6.07 -4.82
N PHE A 440 13.63 -5.65 -5.29
CA PHE A 440 14.92 -6.07 -4.76
C PHE A 440 15.19 -5.41 -3.40
N ASP A 441 15.57 -6.22 -2.42
CA ASP A 441 15.89 -5.78 -1.07
C ASP A 441 17.41 -5.90 -0.87
N PHE A 442 18.10 -4.77 -0.70
CA PHE A 442 19.55 -4.73 -0.47
C PHE A 442 19.96 -5.47 0.82
N GLU A 443 19.02 -5.74 1.73
CA GLU A 443 19.26 -6.54 2.93
C GLU A 443 19.19 -8.06 2.70
N LYS A 444 18.89 -8.54 1.48
CA LYS A 444 18.92 -9.95 1.09
C LYS A 444 20.10 -10.23 0.14
N LYS A 445 20.56 -11.48 0.06
CA LYS A 445 21.89 -11.89 -0.46
C LYS A 445 22.25 -11.17 -1.78
N ALA A 446 23.22 -10.25 -1.72
CA ALA A 446 23.94 -9.66 -2.85
C ALA A 446 25.42 -9.62 -2.47
N GLU A 447 26.31 -9.88 -3.42
CA GLU A 447 27.76 -9.88 -3.21
C GLU A 447 28.36 -8.47 -3.38
N SER A 448 27.77 -7.63 -4.25
CA SER A 448 28.11 -6.21 -4.44
C SER A 448 26.93 -5.36 -4.91
N VAL A 449 27.09 -4.03 -4.96
CA VAL A 449 26.09 -3.09 -5.52
C VAL A 449 25.95 -3.19 -7.04
N TYR A 450 27.00 -3.59 -7.78
CA TYR A 450 26.92 -3.72 -9.24
C TYR A 450 26.18 -4.98 -9.68
N ASP A 451 26.36 -6.09 -8.95
CA ASP A 451 25.56 -7.30 -9.19
C ASP A 451 24.07 -7.04 -9.04
N ILE A 452 23.70 -6.05 -8.19
CA ILE A 452 22.32 -5.61 -8.05
C ILE A 452 21.84 -5.00 -9.35
N TYR A 453 22.59 -4.02 -9.90
CA TYR A 453 22.24 -3.37 -11.16
C TYR A 453 22.09 -4.35 -12.32
N GLU A 454 23.00 -5.32 -12.43
CA GLU A 454 22.91 -6.37 -13.46
C GLU A 454 21.70 -7.31 -13.26
N ALA A 455 21.27 -7.52 -12.01
CA ALA A 455 20.11 -8.32 -11.67
C ALA A 455 18.76 -7.58 -11.80
N LEU A 456 18.74 -6.26 -12.05
CA LEU A 456 17.50 -5.50 -12.17
C LEU A 456 16.80 -5.76 -13.52
N ASP A 457 15.50 -6.07 -13.46
CA ASP A 457 14.66 -6.10 -14.64
C ASP A 457 14.26 -4.67 -15.03
N VAL A 458 14.79 -4.17 -16.16
CA VAL A 458 14.50 -2.83 -16.70
C VAL A 458 12.99 -2.58 -16.85
N LYS A 459 12.21 -3.60 -17.23
CA LYS A 459 10.75 -3.46 -17.37
C LYS A 459 10.08 -3.28 -16.01
N GLU A 460 10.60 -3.92 -14.97
CA GLU A 460 10.14 -3.68 -13.61
C GLU A 460 10.46 -2.24 -13.19
N LEU A 461 11.68 -1.76 -13.44
CA LEU A 461 12.10 -0.40 -13.07
C LEU A 461 11.21 0.67 -13.68
N GLU A 462 10.95 0.59 -15.00
CA GLU A 462 10.08 1.54 -15.69
C GLU A 462 8.65 1.50 -15.15
N ARG A 463 8.14 0.28 -14.90
CA ARG A 463 6.79 0.06 -14.38
C ARG A 463 6.63 0.61 -12.96
N GLU A 464 7.59 0.35 -12.08
CA GLU A 464 7.56 0.83 -10.69
C GLU A 464 7.80 2.35 -10.62
N ALA A 465 8.71 2.91 -11.45
CA ALA A 465 8.88 4.35 -11.59
C ALA A 465 7.55 5.03 -11.97
N ALA A 466 6.83 4.49 -12.97
CA ALA A 466 5.52 5.01 -13.36
C ALA A 466 4.47 4.86 -12.24
N ARG A 467 4.44 3.72 -11.54
CA ARG A 467 3.50 3.45 -10.43
C ARG A 467 3.65 4.44 -9.30
N TYR A 468 4.88 4.74 -8.88
CA TYR A 468 5.15 5.69 -7.80
C TYR A 468 5.27 7.15 -8.28
N GLY A 469 5.23 7.36 -9.59
CA GLY A 469 5.35 8.70 -10.19
C GLY A 469 6.73 9.31 -9.98
N LEU A 470 7.76 8.49 -10.07
CA LEU A 470 9.16 8.91 -10.04
C LEU A 470 9.43 9.84 -11.23
N GLY A 471 9.86 11.07 -10.95
CA GLY A 471 10.07 12.08 -11.99
C GLY A 471 11.31 12.93 -11.73
N TRP A 472 12.01 13.29 -12.80
CA TRP A 472 13.20 14.14 -12.74
C TRP A 472 12.88 15.57 -13.15
N PHE A 473 13.41 16.52 -12.38
CA PHE A 473 13.31 17.95 -12.67
C PHE A 473 14.71 18.56 -12.66
N LYS A 474 14.94 19.53 -13.54
CA LYS A 474 16.20 20.26 -13.63
C LYS A 474 15.98 21.71 -14.00
N ALA A 475 16.84 22.57 -13.48
CA ALA A 475 17.05 23.93 -13.95
C ALA A 475 18.54 24.21 -14.05
N ASN A 476 18.93 25.04 -15.01
CA ASN A 476 20.30 25.43 -15.22
C ASN A 476 20.37 26.92 -15.56
N SER A 477 21.53 27.52 -15.34
CA SER A 477 21.76 28.94 -15.55
C SER A 477 23.24 29.16 -15.78
N GLY A 478 23.57 29.95 -16.82
CA GLY A 478 24.94 30.20 -17.23
C GLY A 478 25.40 31.62 -16.91
N ALA A 479 26.67 31.78 -16.54
CA ALA A 479 27.32 33.09 -16.41
C ALA A 479 28.72 33.08 -17.05
N SER A 480 29.10 34.20 -17.68
CA SER A 480 30.46 34.38 -18.20
C SER A 480 31.45 34.66 -17.07
N VAL A 481 32.53 33.88 -16.97
CA VAL A 481 33.58 34.06 -15.96
C VAL A 481 34.26 35.42 -16.09
N LYS A 482 34.58 35.84 -17.32
CA LYS A 482 35.12 37.19 -17.59
C LYS A 482 34.15 38.29 -17.17
N GLY A 483 32.84 38.09 -17.37
CA GLY A 483 31.80 39.00 -16.90
C GLY A 483 31.78 39.12 -15.38
N LEU A 484 31.83 37.98 -14.67
CA LEU A 484 31.86 37.93 -13.21
C LEU A 484 33.14 38.58 -12.65
N LEU A 485 34.30 38.32 -13.27
CA LEU A 485 35.58 38.95 -12.88
C LEU A 485 35.53 40.47 -13.01
N LYS A 486 34.90 40.99 -14.08
CA LYS A 486 34.74 42.44 -14.27
C LYS A 486 33.87 43.05 -13.17
N GLN A 487 32.78 42.38 -12.80
CA GLN A 487 31.87 42.82 -11.73
C GLN A 487 32.50 42.75 -10.34
N ALA A 488 33.36 41.76 -10.07
CA ALA A 488 34.04 41.62 -8.79
C ALA A 488 35.06 42.74 -8.52
N ARG A 489 35.54 43.41 -9.59
CA ARG A 489 36.48 44.54 -9.52
C ARG A 489 35.79 45.91 -9.44
N SER A 490 34.47 45.97 -9.62
CA SER A 490 33.65 47.19 -9.63
C SER A 490 32.78 47.32 -8.38
#